data_AF-A0A3A0B3I1-F1
#
_entry.id   AF-A0A3A0B3I1-F1
#
_cell.length_a   1.000
_cell.length_b   1.000
_cell.length_c   1.000
_cell.angle_alpha   90.00
_cell.angle_beta   90.00
_cell.angle_gamma   90.00
#
_symmetry.space_group_name_H-M   'P 1'
#
loop_
_entity.id
_entity.type
_entity.pdbx_description
1 polymer ?
#
loop_
_entity_poly.entity_id
_entity_poly.type
_entity_poly.pdbx_seq_one_letter_code
_entity_poly.pdbx_strand_id
1 'polypeptide(L)'
;MPSGCSSWQPGTRAKHSGGVRVAARRRIEGVEVKRLISHADERGHLTELLRRDDPIFETFGQAYYSVSYPGVIRGWHYHRKQTDYFSCLVGMIKVPLYDMREGSPTYGEINEFFIGEDNRIVLKIPVGVLHGFKNIGVVPCVLVNFPTMPYDPADPDEYRIPWDSPDIPYDWNLTFT
;
A
#
# COMPACT_ATOMS: atom_id res chain seq x y z
N MET A 1 -53.94 12.41 49.27
CA MET A 1 -52.52 12.56 48.91
C MET A 1 -52.00 11.18 48.50
N PRO A 2 -51.44 11.04 47.29
CA PRO A 2 -51.26 9.76 46.61
C PRO A 2 -49.88 9.16 46.86
N SER A 3 -49.75 7.84 46.74
CA SER A 3 -48.46 7.21 46.40
C SER A 3 -48.70 5.87 45.69
N GLY A 4 -49.17 5.95 44.45
CA GLY A 4 -48.86 4.93 43.47
C GLY A 4 -47.42 5.12 42.99
N CYS A 5 -46.61 4.06 43.01
CA CYS A 5 -45.47 3.97 42.12
C CYS A 5 -45.32 2.54 41.63
N SER A 6 -45.82 2.37 40.41
CA SER A 6 -45.70 1.21 39.55
C SER A 6 -44.23 0.86 39.29
N SER A 7 -43.92 -0.43 39.36
CA SER A 7 -42.64 -1.03 39.02
C SER A 7 -42.25 -0.74 37.56
N TRP A 8 -41.22 0.08 37.37
CA TRP A 8 -40.64 0.33 36.05
C TRP A 8 -39.74 -0.84 35.64
N GLN A 9 -40.13 -1.59 34.62
CA GLN A 9 -39.26 -2.54 33.92
C GLN A 9 -38.69 -1.86 32.67
N PRO A 10 -37.37 -1.65 32.55
CA PRO A 10 -36.79 -1.24 31.28
C PRO A 10 -36.78 -2.42 30.31
N GLY A 11 -37.57 -2.27 29.24
CA GLY A 11 -37.66 -3.23 28.14
C GLY A 11 -36.33 -3.54 27.47
N THR A 12 -36.24 -4.76 26.99
CA THR A 12 -35.19 -5.28 26.12
C THR A 12 -35.09 -4.43 24.84
N ARG A 13 -34.18 -3.46 24.81
CA ARG A 13 -33.70 -2.90 23.55
C ARG A 13 -32.89 -3.98 22.85
N ALA A 14 -33.46 -4.57 21.80
CA ALA A 14 -32.69 -5.32 20.82
C ALA A 14 -31.56 -4.41 20.32
N LYS A 15 -30.32 -4.68 20.76
CA LYS A 15 -29.14 -4.11 20.14
C LYS A 15 -29.05 -4.73 18.76
N HIS A 16 -29.61 -4.06 17.75
CA HIS A 16 -29.18 -4.27 16.38
C HIS A 16 -27.73 -3.78 16.29
N SER A 17 -26.80 -4.66 16.68
CA SER A 17 -25.41 -4.55 16.27
C SER A 17 -25.38 -4.84 14.77
N GLY A 18 -25.64 -3.80 13.98
CA GLY A 18 -25.24 -3.76 12.57
C GLY A 18 -23.71 -3.75 12.55
N GLY A 19 -23.10 -4.92 12.79
CA GLY A 19 -21.69 -5.12 12.53
C GLY A 19 -21.49 -4.84 11.05
N VAL A 20 -20.75 -3.79 10.73
CA VAL A 20 -20.21 -3.58 9.39
C VAL A 20 -19.39 -4.83 9.11
N ARG A 21 -19.93 -5.73 8.27
CA ARG A 21 -19.15 -6.82 7.71
C ARG A 21 -18.13 -6.15 6.81
N VAL A 22 -16.91 -5.95 7.31
CA VAL A 22 -15.78 -5.61 6.46
C VAL A 22 -15.57 -6.82 5.57
N ALA A 23 -16.10 -6.75 4.34
CA ALA A 23 -15.77 -7.73 3.32
C ALA A 23 -14.24 -7.79 3.22
N ALA A 24 -13.67 -8.99 3.22
CA ALA A 24 -12.25 -9.15 3.00
C ALA A 24 -11.89 -8.44 1.69
N ARG A 25 -11.10 -7.36 1.77
CA ARG A 25 -10.72 -6.57 0.60
C ARG A 25 -10.05 -7.49 -0.41
N ARG A 26 -10.54 -7.47 -1.65
CA ARG A 26 -9.98 -8.29 -2.72
C ARG A 26 -8.60 -7.75 -3.08
N ARG A 27 -7.64 -8.63 -3.34
CA ARG A 27 -6.34 -8.20 -3.85
C ARG A 27 -6.50 -7.71 -5.29
N ILE A 28 -5.97 -6.52 -5.60
CA ILE A 28 -5.94 -5.95 -6.95
C ILE A 28 -5.25 -6.92 -7.92
N GLU A 29 -5.83 -7.13 -9.09
CA GLU A 29 -5.30 -8.04 -10.10
C GLU A 29 -3.88 -7.65 -10.54
N GLY A 30 -2.97 -8.61 -10.52
CA GLY A 30 -1.55 -8.45 -10.88
C GLY A 30 -0.67 -7.88 -9.77
N VAL A 31 -1.25 -7.43 -8.65
CA VAL A 31 -0.47 -7.05 -7.46
C VAL A 31 0.02 -8.33 -6.77
N GLU A 32 1.32 -8.43 -6.57
CA GLU A 32 1.96 -9.59 -5.95
C GLU A 32 2.88 -9.15 -4.82
N VAL A 33 3.10 -10.03 -3.85
CA VAL A 33 3.96 -9.75 -2.70
C VAL A 33 4.91 -10.91 -2.50
N LYS A 34 6.21 -10.62 -2.52
CA LYS A 34 7.27 -11.53 -2.08
C LYS A 34 7.69 -11.14 -0.66
N ARG A 35 7.57 -12.06 0.30
CA ARG A 35 8.16 -11.87 1.64
C ARG A 35 9.66 -12.09 1.56
N LEU A 36 10.43 -11.20 2.18
CA LEU A 36 11.87 -11.29 2.20
C LEU A 36 12.35 -12.05 3.43
N ILE A 37 13.42 -12.83 3.24
CA ILE A 37 14.11 -13.54 4.31
C ILE A 37 15.44 -12.82 4.54
N SER A 38 15.68 -12.42 5.78
CA SER A 38 16.97 -11.85 6.20
C SER A 38 17.78 -12.92 6.90
N HIS A 39 18.98 -13.18 6.39
CA HIS A 39 19.96 -14.08 7.01
C HIS A 39 20.92 -13.23 7.86
N ALA A 40 20.74 -13.27 9.18
CA ALA A 40 21.52 -12.46 10.12
C ALA A 40 22.69 -13.25 10.73
N ASP A 41 23.80 -12.55 10.97
CA ASP A 41 24.97 -13.02 11.72
C ASP A 41 25.66 -11.85 12.47
N GLU A 42 26.81 -12.09 13.08
CA GLU A 42 27.54 -11.09 13.89
C GLU A 42 27.99 -9.85 13.11
N ARG A 43 27.91 -9.86 11.77
CA ARG A 43 28.29 -8.75 10.88
C ARG A 43 27.09 -7.90 10.45
N GLY A 44 25.86 -8.37 10.70
CA GLY A 44 24.62 -7.73 10.24
C GLY A 44 23.65 -8.74 9.62
N HIS A 45 23.02 -8.40 8.49
CA HIS A 45 22.18 -9.32 7.75
C HIS A 45 22.31 -9.17 6.24
N LEU A 46 22.13 -10.28 5.52
CA LEU A 46 21.96 -10.32 4.06
C LEU A 46 20.48 -10.56 3.74
N THR A 47 19.93 -9.76 2.83
CA THR A 47 18.55 -9.92 2.35
C THR A 47 18.55 -9.79 0.83
N GLU A 48 18.17 -10.87 0.13
CA GLU A 48 18.01 -10.83 -1.33
C GLU A 48 16.65 -10.23 -1.71
N LEU A 49 16.66 -9.02 -2.27
CA LEU A 49 15.42 -8.31 -2.62
C LEU A 49 14.69 -8.99 -3.78
N LEU A 50 15.29 -8.98 -4.96
CA LEU A 50 14.70 -9.47 -6.19
C LEU A 50 15.74 -10.29 -6.96
N ARG A 51 15.33 -11.46 -7.44
CA ARG A 51 16.15 -12.38 -8.22
C ARG A 51 15.47 -12.63 -9.56
N ARG A 52 16.27 -12.88 -10.60
CA ARG A 52 15.78 -13.19 -11.95
C ARG A 52 14.90 -14.45 -12.03
N ASP A 53 15.02 -15.33 -11.04
CA ASP A 53 14.29 -16.61 -10.95
C ASP A 53 13.16 -16.56 -9.91
N ASP A 54 12.90 -15.40 -9.30
CA ASP A 54 11.70 -15.24 -8.48
C ASP A 54 10.45 -15.32 -9.37
N PRO A 55 9.38 -16.03 -8.95
CA PRO A 55 8.14 -16.10 -9.73
C PRO A 55 7.48 -14.76 -10.04
N ILE A 56 7.73 -13.75 -9.19
CA ILE A 56 7.20 -12.39 -9.32
C ILE A 56 7.97 -11.56 -10.36
N PHE A 57 9.20 -11.97 -10.70
CA PHE A 57 10.10 -11.23 -11.57
C PHE A 57 9.70 -11.37 -13.05
N GLU A 58 9.64 -10.23 -13.75
CA GLU A 58 9.35 -10.18 -15.19
C GLU A 58 10.62 -9.90 -15.99
N THR A 59 11.19 -8.71 -15.80
CA THR A 59 12.40 -8.23 -16.45
C THR A 59 13.02 -7.10 -15.63
N PHE A 60 14.18 -6.61 -16.06
CA PHE A 60 14.88 -5.51 -15.41
C PHE A 60 15.12 -4.38 -16.41
N GLY A 61 14.64 -3.18 -16.08
CA GLY A 61 14.94 -1.96 -16.83
C GLY A 61 15.97 -1.08 -16.09
N GLN A 62 15.69 -0.76 -14.83
CA GLN A 62 16.57 0.07 -14.00
C GLN A 62 16.40 -0.21 -12.51
N ALA A 63 17.29 0.34 -11.70
CA ALA A 63 17.14 0.39 -10.24
C ALA A 63 17.44 1.79 -9.76
N TYR A 64 16.64 2.27 -8.80
CA TYR A 64 16.90 3.52 -8.11
C TYR A 64 16.44 3.44 -6.67
N TYR A 65 16.92 4.37 -5.85
CA TYR A 65 16.41 4.57 -4.50
C TYR A 65 15.95 6.01 -4.32
N SER A 66 15.06 6.21 -3.37
CA SER A 66 14.59 7.52 -2.94
C SER A 66 14.60 7.62 -1.43
N VAL A 67 14.83 8.84 -0.94
CA VAL A 67 14.75 9.17 0.48
C VAL A 67 13.55 10.11 0.70
N SER A 68 12.76 9.83 1.73
CA SER A 68 11.62 10.68 2.10
C SER A 68 11.61 10.92 3.61
N TYR A 69 11.47 12.18 4.02
CA TYR A 69 11.33 12.56 5.43
C TYR A 69 10.02 12.06 6.04
N PRO A 70 9.93 11.95 7.38
CA PRO A 70 8.69 11.61 8.08
C PRO A 70 7.48 12.42 7.59
N GLY A 71 6.35 11.74 7.36
CA GLY A 71 5.10 12.36 6.94
C GLY A 71 5.01 12.72 5.45
N VAL A 72 6.11 12.70 4.69
CA VAL A 72 6.11 12.99 3.25
C VAL A 72 5.26 11.95 2.51
N ILE A 73 4.41 12.45 1.62
CA ILE A 73 3.62 11.66 0.67
C ILE A 73 4.24 11.85 -0.72
N ARG A 74 4.43 10.75 -1.44
CA ARG A 74 4.77 10.73 -2.87
C ARG A 74 3.73 9.91 -3.60
N GLY A 75 2.89 10.58 -4.39
CA GLY A 75 1.77 9.98 -5.10
C GLY A 75 0.78 11.06 -5.56
N TRP A 76 -0.26 10.69 -6.29
CA TRP A 76 -0.47 9.39 -6.91
C TRP A 76 0.23 9.30 -8.26
N HIS A 77 0.90 8.19 -8.53
CA HIS A 77 1.57 7.91 -9.80
C HIS A 77 0.98 6.66 -10.43
N TYR A 78 1.07 6.56 -11.75
CA TYR A 78 0.90 5.30 -12.47
C TYR A 78 1.72 5.29 -13.75
N HIS A 79 1.88 4.09 -14.29
CA HIS A 79 2.64 3.83 -15.50
C HIS A 79 1.80 3.09 -16.53
N ARG A 80 2.01 3.36 -17.82
CA ARG A 80 1.31 2.68 -18.92
C ARG A 80 2.15 1.58 -19.57
N LYS A 81 3.45 1.55 -19.32
CA LYS A 81 4.39 0.59 -19.91
C LYS A 81 5.16 -0.20 -18.84
N GLN A 82 5.52 0.43 -17.72
CA GLN A 82 6.34 -0.22 -16.68
C GLN A 82 5.55 -0.83 -15.51
N THR A 83 6.08 -1.93 -14.99
CA THR A 83 5.74 -2.54 -13.70
C THR A 83 6.82 -2.15 -12.71
N ASP A 84 6.42 -1.82 -11.48
CA ASP A 84 7.32 -1.44 -10.39
C ASP A 84 7.45 -2.54 -9.33
N TYR A 85 8.59 -2.56 -8.65
CA TYR A 85 8.89 -3.47 -7.55
C TYR A 85 9.43 -2.68 -6.36
N PHE A 86 8.56 -2.36 -5.41
CA PHE A 86 8.90 -1.55 -4.24
C PHE A 86 9.45 -2.40 -3.09
N SER A 87 10.53 -1.95 -2.47
CA SER A 87 11.02 -2.45 -1.19
C SER A 87 11.60 -1.30 -0.35
N CYS A 88 11.22 -1.22 0.92
CA CYS A 88 11.72 -0.20 1.84
C CYS A 88 12.80 -0.79 2.75
N LEU A 89 14.02 -0.24 2.67
CA LEU A 89 15.20 -0.74 3.37
C LEU A 89 15.38 -0.14 4.77
N VAL A 90 14.97 1.13 4.93
CA VAL A 90 15.09 1.89 6.18
C VAL A 90 13.77 2.58 6.45
N GLY A 91 13.32 2.58 7.69
CA GLY A 91 12.06 3.17 8.11
C GLY A 91 10.85 2.34 7.65
N MET A 92 9.67 2.96 7.76
CA MET A 92 8.39 2.33 7.46
C MET A 92 7.56 3.23 6.55
N ILE A 93 7.01 2.64 5.49
CA ILE A 93 6.11 3.32 4.55
C ILE A 93 4.76 2.62 4.48
N LYS A 94 3.70 3.41 4.31
CA LYS A 94 2.37 2.96 3.89
C LYS A 94 2.25 3.18 2.39
N VAL A 95 1.96 2.12 1.64
CA VAL A 95 1.84 2.08 0.17
C VAL A 95 0.40 1.74 -0.19
N PRO A 96 -0.47 2.74 -0.41
CA PRO A 96 -1.79 2.48 -0.95
C PRO A 96 -1.71 2.28 -2.46
N LEU A 97 -2.53 1.35 -2.94
CA LEU A 97 -2.76 1.06 -4.35
C LEU A 97 -4.24 1.28 -4.66
N TYR A 98 -4.54 1.79 -5.86
CA TYR A 98 -5.90 1.96 -6.35
C TYR A 98 -6.01 1.52 -7.81
N ASP A 99 -7.00 0.67 -8.10
CA ASP A 99 -7.21 0.12 -9.43
C ASP A 99 -8.26 0.95 -10.21
N MET A 100 -7.80 1.77 -11.15
CA MET A 100 -8.66 2.50 -12.10
C MET A 100 -8.64 1.92 -13.51
N ARG A 101 -8.16 0.68 -13.70
CA ARG A 101 -8.06 0.08 -15.04
C ARG A 101 -9.46 -0.32 -15.51
N GLU A 102 -9.99 0.38 -16.51
CA GLU A 102 -11.29 0.05 -17.09
C GLU A 102 -11.35 -1.42 -17.52
N GLY A 103 -12.42 -2.11 -17.13
CA GLY A 103 -12.59 -3.55 -17.40
C GLY A 103 -11.83 -4.49 -16.46
N SER A 104 -11.00 -3.96 -15.54
CA SER A 104 -10.36 -4.78 -14.49
C SER A 104 -11.42 -5.45 -13.61
N PRO A 105 -11.26 -6.75 -13.28
CA PRO A 105 -12.13 -7.42 -12.33
C PRO A 105 -11.98 -6.88 -10.89
N THR A 106 -10.98 -6.04 -10.63
CA THR A 106 -10.74 -5.35 -9.35
C THR A 106 -10.86 -3.83 -9.48
N TYR A 107 -11.53 -3.32 -10.51
CA TYR A 107 -11.78 -1.89 -10.67
C TYR A 107 -12.43 -1.28 -9.41
N GLY A 108 -11.87 -0.17 -8.94
CA GLY A 108 -12.31 0.53 -7.73
C GLY A 108 -11.77 -0.06 -6.41
N GLU A 109 -11.01 -1.16 -6.44
CA GLU A 109 -10.42 -1.74 -5.24
C GLU A 109 -9.24 -0.90 -4.73
N ILE A 110 -9.15 -0.77 -3.40
CA ILE A 110 -8.00 -0.18 -2.69
C ILE A 110 -7.31 -1.26 -1.90
N ASN A 111 -5.98 -1.36 -2.04
CA ASN A 111 -5.14 -2.19 -1.20
C ASN A 111 -4.12 -1.33 -0.46
N GLU A 112 -3.79 -1.70 0.76
CA GLU A 112 -2.77 -1.01 1.56
C GLU A 112 -1.70 -1.99 1.97
N PHE A 113 -0.45 -1.61 1.73
CA PHE A 113 0.70 -2.38 2.14
C PHE A 113 1.57 -1.53 3.06
N PHE A 114 2.17 -2.18 4.06
CA PHE A 114 3.13 -1.55 4.96
C PHE A 114 4.47 -2.19 4.67
N ILE A 115 5.47 -1.41 4.27
CA ILE A 115 6.78 -1.93 3.84
C ILE A 115 7.85 -1.26 4.68
N GLY A 116 8.82 -2.03 5.16
CA GLY A 116 9.96 -1.47 5.88
C GLY A 116 10.67 -2.50 6.73
N GLU A 117 11.42 -2.02 7.72
CA GLU A 117 12.25 -2.84 8.59
C GLU A 117 11.43 -3.87 9.39
N ASP A 118 10.19 -3.56 9.77
CA ASP A 118 9.34 -4.49 10.51
C ASP A 118 8.50 -5.39 9.59
N ASN A 119 8.43 -5.08 8.29
CA ASN A 119 7.75 -5.90 7.29
C ASN A 119 8.48 -5.84 5.95
N ARG A 120 9.55 -6.63 5.85
CA ARG A 120 10.42 -6.69 4.67
C ARG A 120 9.73 -7.48 3.56
N ILE A 121 9.24 -6.77 2.55
CA ILE A 121 8.60 -7.34 1.37
C ILE A 121 9.08 -6.64 0.11
N VAL A 122 9.01 -7.36 -1.02
CA VAL A 122 8.94 -6.75 -2.35
C VAL A 122 7.48 -6.75 -2.78
N LEU A 123 6.96 -5.57 -3.10
CA LEU A 123 5.62 -5.36 -3.63
C LEU A 123 5.72 -5.11 -5.14
N LYS A 124 5.09 -5.98 -5.94
CA LYS A 124 4.93 -5.78 -7.38
C LYS A 124 3.67 -4.97 -7.65
N ILE A 125 3.83 -3.88 -8.40
CA ILE A 125 2.77 -2.96 -8.78
C ILE A 125 2.67 -2.99 -10.31
N PRO A 126 1.62 -3.62 -10.87
CA PRO A 126 1.50 -3.78 -12.31
C PRO A 126 1.13 -2.46 -12.99
N VAL A 127 1.37 -2.42 -14.31
CA VAL A 127 0.94 -1.36 -15.22
C VAL A 127 -0.51 -0.93 -14.94
N GLY A 128 -0.74 0.38 -14.92
CA GLY A 128 -2.05 1.01 -14.77
C GLY A 128 -2.59 1.08 -13.34
N VAL A 129 -1.94 0.44 -12.35
CA VAL A 129 -2.35 0.57 -10.94
C VAL A 129 -1.76 1.85 -10.36
N LEU A 130 -2.64 2.70 -9.82
CA LEU A 130 -2.21 3.91 -9.14
C LEU A 130 -1.57 3.54 -7.82
N HIS A 131 -0.46 4.19 -7.53
CA HIS A 131 0.30 3.93 -6.34
C HIS A 131 0.98 5.20 -5.83
N GLY A 132 1.41 5.12 -4.58
CA GLY A 132 2.22 6.12 -3.94
C GLY A 132 2.68 5.58 -2.60
N PHE A 133 3.35 6.42 -1.81
CA PHE A 133 3.67 6.04 -0.44
C PHE A 133 3.74 7.24 0.49
N LYS A 134 3.50 6.97 1.77
CA LYS A 134 3.74 7.91 2.87
C LYS A 134 4.76 7.32 3.82
N ASN A 135 5.77 8.09 4.19
CA ASN A 135 6.61 7.72 5.32
C ASN A 135 5.81 7.86 6.61
N ILE A 136 5.53 6.73 7.26
CA ILE A 136 4.77 6.65 8.52
C ILE A 136 5.69 6.50 9.74
N GLY A 137 7.00 6.37 9.52
CA GLY A 137 8.00 6.33 10.58
C GLY A 137 8.39 7.72 11.09
N VAL A 138 9.28 7.71 12.08
CA VAL A 138 9.85 8.92 12.72
C VAL A 138 11.25 9.26 12.19
N VAL A 139 11.78 8.46 11.27
CA VAL A 139 13.07 8.65 10.59
C VAL A 139 12.87 8.72 9.08
N PRO A 140 13.81 9.29 8.29
CA PRO A 140 13.75 9.21 6.84
C PRO A 140 13.67 7.76 6.37
N CYS A 141 12.82 7.48 5.39
CA CYS A 141 12.72 6.16 4.79
C CYS A 141 13.59 6.06 3.52
N VAL A 142 14.09 4.86 3.22
CA VAL A 142 14.80 4.55 1.98
C VAL A 142 14.00 3.51 1.20
N LEU A 143 13.32 3.96 0.14
CA LEU A 143 12.61 3.09 -0.79
C LEU A 143 13.51 2.78 -1.99
N VAL A 144 13.68 1.51 -2.32
CA VAL A 144 14.27 1.03 -3.56
C VAL A 144 13.17 0.57 -4.50
N ASN A 145 13.31 0.89 -5.78
CA ASN A 145 12.45 0.38 -6.85
C ASN A 145 13.27 -0.29 -7.95
N PHE A 146 12.71 -1.32 -8.58
CA PHE A 146 13.28 -2.04 -9.73
C PHE A 146 12.33 -2.05 -10.94
N PRO A 147 12.08 -0.92 -11.62
CA PRO A 147 11.17 -0.90 -12.76
C PRO A 147 11.56 -1.87 -13.88
N THR A 148 10.56 -2.39 -14.60
CA THR A 148 10.77 -3.24 -15.78
C THR A 148 11.32 -2.49 -17.00
N MET A 149 11.26 -1.16 -17.01
CA MET A 149 11.73 -0.30 -18.11
C MET A 149 12.67 0.81 -17.61
N PRO A 150 13.66 1.24 -18.40
CA PRO A 150 14.43 2.44 -18.10
C PRO A 150 13.56 3.69 -18.26
N TYR A 151 13.89 4.76 -17.52
CA TYR A 151 13.25 6.05 -17.72
C TYR A 151 13.66 6.66 -19.06
N ASP A 152 12.67 7.10 -19.85
CA ASP A 152 12.88 7.85 -21.09
C ASP A 152 12.44 9.32 -20.90
N PRO A 153 13.39 10.27 -20.84
CA PRO A 153 13.05 11.69 -20.73
C PRO A 153 12.30 12.26 -21.95
N ALA A 154 12.43 11.64 -23.13
CA ALA A 154 11.78 12.09 -24.35
C ALA A 154 10.32 11.60 -24.46
N ASP A 155 10.00 10.48 -23.80
CA ASP A 155 8.66 9.89 -23.73
C ASP A 155 8.38 9.32 -22.32
N PRO A 156 8.18 10.20 -21.31
CA PRO A 156 8.04 9.78 -19.93
C PRO A 156 6.75 8.98 -19.70
N ASP A 157 6.90 7.78 -19.13
CA ASP A 157 5.78 6.87 -18.82
C ASP A 157 5.16 7.12 -17.43
N GLU A 158 5.57 8.16 -16.70
CA GLU A 158 4.99 8.50 -15.40
C GLU A 158 3.84 9.51 -15.55
N TYR A 159 2.66 9.09 -15.11
CA TYR A 159 1.49 9.96 -15.02
C TYR A 159 1.16 10.23 -13.56
N ARG A 160 0.78 11.47 -13.26
CA ARG A 160 0.57 11.93 -11.88
C ARG A 160 -0.83 12.48 -11.68
N ILE A 161 -1.38 12.19 -10.51
CA ILE A 161 -2.60 12.78 -9.98
C ILE A 161 -2.23 13.38 -8.61
N PRO A 162 -2.72 14.58 -8.24
CA PRO A 162 -2.50 15.14 -6.91
C PRO A 162 -2.79 14.11 -5.81
N TRP A 163 -1.93 14.04 -4.79
CA TRP A 163 -2.05 13.04 -3.72
C TRP A 163 -3.38 13.12 -2.96
N ASP A 164 -3.96 14.32 -2.89
CA ASP A 164 -5.22 14.68 -2.25
C ASP A 164 -6.39 14.79 -3.23
N SER A 165 -6.25 14.26 -4.45
CA SER A 165 -7.33 14.28 -5.43
C SER A 165 -8.59 13.59 -4.90
N PRO A 166 -9.78 14.22 -5.03
CA PRO A 166 -11.05 13.61 -4.62
C PRO A 166 -11.47 12.42 -5.51
N ASP A 167 -10.83 12.24 -6.67
CA ASP A 167 -11.12 11.14 -7.61
C ASP A 167 -10.66 9.78 -7.07
N ILE A 168 -9.78 9.78 -6.07
CA ILE A 168 -9.24 8.59 -5.44
C ILE A 168 -9.76 8.53 -4.01
N PRO A 169 -10.62 7.55 -3.65
CA PRO A 169 -11.29 7.51 -2.36
C PRO A 169 -10.37 7.00 -1.25
N TYR A 170 -9.25 7.68 -1.02
CA TYR A 170 -8.20 7.28 -0.09
C TYR A 170 -7.79 8.43 0.84
N ASP A 171 -7.80 8.14 2.15
CA ASP A 171 -7.28 9.05 3.16
C ASP A 171 -5.85 8.65 3.59
N TRP A 172 -4.91 9.57 3.42
CA TRP A 172 -3.51 9.40 3.81
C TRP A 172 -3.27 9.52 5.31
N ASN A 173 -4.26 9.93 6.09
CA ASN A 173 -4.18 10.00 7.53
C ASN A 173 -4.01 8.61 8.17
N LEU A 174 -3.64 8.63 9.45
CA LEU A 174 -3.62 7.43 10.26
C LEU A 174 -5.05 6.98 10.51
N THR A 175 -5.34 5.72 10.19
CA THR A 175 -6.63 5.10 10.50
C THR A 175 -6.47 4.32 11.80
N PHE A 176 -7.36 4.57 12.75
CA PHE A 176 -7.54 3.69 13.91
C PHE A 176 -8.63 2.68 13.51
N THR A 177 -8.23 1.43 13.30
CA THR A 177 -9.14 0.32 13.02
C THR A 177 -9.43 -0.47 14.30
#